data_AF-A0A1F0Q7I1-F1
#
_entry.id   AF-A0A1F0Q7I1-F1
#
_cell.length_a   1.000
_cell.length_b   1.000
_cell.length_c   1.000
_cell.angle_alpha   90.00
_cell.angle_beta   90.00
_cell.angle_gamma   90.00
#
_symmetry.space_group_name_H-M   'P 1'
#
loop_
_entity.id
_entity.type
_entity.pdbx_description
1 polymer ?
#
loop_
_entity_poly.entity_id
_entity_poly.type
_entity_poly.pdbx_seq_one_letter_code
_entity_poly.pdbx_strand_id
1 'polypeptide(L)'
;MLFVVVSLERLLASFSKIAAGVSIVGALSAELHSATKAIVLPLCYVLGIPAIVLSVSQTEVLALEQFGQGIQDWDFLIIFGLPLLFVGLLSVFSFFAGVDQIKVITERLARIGVATPMINVARFIGLPFCYLTLSMALSVVFAVLSSTLHLAILGSSLGHVMAGISLKVLFSLAGVLFAAFLVCTGVYLTWGAVGKRFAKVDSLS
;
A
#
# COMPACT_ATOMS: atom_id res chain seq x y z
N MET A 1 -14.84 2.70 0.95
CA MET A 1 -13.70 2.26 0.11
C MET A 1 -14.15 1.67 -1.23
N LEU A 2 -15.06 0.68 -1.24
CA LEU A 2 -15.62 0.10 -2.48
C LEU A 2 -16.17 1.15 -3.47
N PHE A 3 -16.89 2.16 -2.98
CA PHE A 3 -17.52 3.19 -3.82
C PHE A 3 -16.49 4.04 -4.59
N VAL A 4 -15.37 4.41 -3.95
CA VAL A 4 -14.30 5.20 -4.59
C VAL A 4 -13.62 4.39 -5.69
N VAL A 5 -13.34 3.11 -5.43
CA VAL A 5 -12.71 2.20 -6.40
C VAL A 5 -13.64 1.96 -7.60
N VAL A 6 -14.94 1.77 -7.36
CA VAL A 6 -15.95 1.57 -8.42
C VAL A 6 -16.14 2.84 -9.26
N SER A 7 -16.15 4.02 -8.64
CA SER A 7 -16.24 5.29 -9.37
C SER A 7 -15.00 5.55 -10.21
N LEU A 8 -13.81 5.25 -9.67
CA LEU A 8 -12.54 5.38 -10.41
C LEU A 8 -12.50 4.40 -11.60
N GLU A 9 -12.91 3.15 -11.39
CA GLU A 9 -12.98 2.12 -12.43
C GLU A 9 -13.90 2.51 -13.57
N ARG A 10 -15.10 3.04 -13.26
CA ARG A 10 -16.06 3.53 -14.28
C ARG A 10 -15.50 4.70 -15.08
N LEU A 11 -14.80 5.61 -14.41
CA LEU A 11 -14.22 6.80 -15.04
C LEU A 11 -13.01 6.43 -15.91
N LEU A 12 -12.17 5.48 -15.48
CA LEU A 12 -11.04 5.00 -16.27
C LEU A 12 -11.45 4.09 -17.43
N ALA A 13 -12.54 3.33 -17.27
CA ALA A 13 -13.07 2.48 -18.33
C ALA A 13 -13.53 3.29 -19.55
N SER A 14 -14.12 4.48 -19.35
CA SER A 14 -14.58 5.33 -20.44
C SER A 14 -13.43 5.92 -21.27
N PHE A 15 -12.25 6.11 -20.69
CA PHE A 15 -11.08 6.67 -21.36
C PHE A 15 -10.06 5.60 -21.84
N SER A 16 -10.28 4.31 -21.54
CA SER A 16 -9.32 3.23 -21.81
C SER A 16 -8.99 2.97 -23.29
N LYS A 17 -9.78 3.54 -24.23
CA LYS A 17 -9.53 3.44 -25.68
C LYS A 17 -8.48 4.43 -26.21
N ILE A 18 -8.06 5.42 -25.42
CA ILE A 18 -7.35 6.61 -25.91
C ILE A 18 -5.85 6.58 -25.54
N ALA A 19 -5.45 5.94 -24.44
CA ALA A 19 -4.06 5.90 -24.01
C ALA A 19 -3.73 4.65 -23.17
N ALA A 20 -2.55 4.06 -23.41
CA ALA A 20 -2.04 2.91 -22.66
C ALA A 20 -1.99 3.17 -21.14
N GLY A 21 -1.63 4.39 -20.73
CA GLY A 21 -1.62 4.81 -19.33
C GLY A 21 -2.98 4.69 -18.64
N VAL A 22 -4.06 5.06 -19.32
CA VAL A 22 -5.42 4.98 -18.75
C VAL A 22 -5.88 3.53 -18.63
N SER A 23 -5.53 2.67 -19.59
CA SER A 23 -5.79 1.24 -19.51
C SER A 23 -5.05 0.58 -18.34
N ILE A 24 -3.79 0.99 -18.09
CA ILE A 24 -3.01 0.56 -16.91
C ILE A 24 -3.74 0.96 -15.62
N VAL A 25 -4.12 2.23 -15.45
CA VAL A 25 -4.77 2.68 -14.21
C VAL A 25 -6.16 2.03 -14.04
N GLY A 26 -6.93 1.86 -15.11
CA GLY A 26 -8.22 1.14 -15.06
C GLY A 26 -8.05 -0.33 -14.67
N ALA A 27 -7.02 -1.00 -15.17
CA ALA A 27 -6.71 -2.37 -14.78
C ALA A 27 -6.25 -2.46 -13.32
N LEU A 28 -5.40 -1.53 -12.87
CA LEU A 28 -4.97 -1.43 -11.48
C LEU A 28 -6.15 -1.22 -10.53
N SER A 29 -7.13 -0.40 -10.92
CA SER A 29 -8.35 -0.15 -10.12
C SER A 29 -9.22 -1.40 -9.97
N ALA A 30 -9.38 -2.20 -11.03
CA ALA A 30 -10.16 -3.43 -10.98
C ALA A 30 -9.49 -4.50 -10.09
N GLU A 31 -8.16 -4.64 -10.18
CA GLU A 31 -7.40 -5.56 -9.32
C GLU A 31 -7.41 -5.10 -7.86
N LEU A 32 -7.31 -3.79 -7.63
CA LEU A 32 -7.46 -3.19 -6.31
C LEU A 32 -8.81 -3.54 -5.68
N HIS A 33 -9.90 -3.51 -6.44
CA HIS A 33 -11.23 -3.87 -5.93
C HIS A 33 -11.26 -5.29 -5.36
N SER A 34 -10.71 -6.25 -6.09
CA SER A 34 -10.61 -7.66 -5.66
C SER A 34 -9.67 -7.82 -4.45
N ALA A 35 -8.51 -7.16 -4.51
CA ALA A 35 -7.45 -7.25 -3.50
C ALA A 35 -7.69 -6.45 -2.22
N THR A 36 -8.75 -5.63 -2.17
CA THR A 36 -8.99 -4.66 -1.08
C THR A 36 -8.96 -5.31 0.30
N LYS A 37 -9.63 -6.46 0.46
CA LYS A 37 -9.78 -7.10 1.78
C LYS A 37 -8.50 -7.79 2.28
N ALA A 38 -7.78 -8.47 1.38
CA ALA A 38 -6.65 -9.32 1.75
C ALA A 38 -5.32 -8.56 1.82
N ILE A 39 -5.20 -7.45 1.10
CA ILE A 39 -3.93 -6.74 0.95
C ILE A 39 -4.03 -5.33 1.50
N VAL A 40 -4.99 -4.55 0.97
CA VAL A 40 -5.07 -3.10 1.22
C VAL A 40 -5.49 -2.78 2.65
N LEU A 41 -6.47 -3.50 3.20
CA LEU A 41 -6.91 -3.29 4.60
C LEU A 41 -5.78 -3.52 5.62
N PRO A 42 -5.04 -4.65 5.60
CA PRO A 42 -3.91 -4.81 6.51
C PRO A 42 -2.79 -3.79 6.26
N LEU A 43 -2.52 -3.38 5.02
CA LEU A 43 -1.58 -2.28 4.76
C LEU A 43 -2.04 -0.94 5.35
N CYS A 44 -3.33 -0.63 5.26
CA CYS A 44 -3.91 0.56 5.90
C CYS A 44 -3.81 0.50 7.43
N TYR A 45 -3.91 -0.69 8.03
CA TYR A 45 -3.71 -0.86 9.46
C TYR A 45 -2.25 -0.59 9.86
N VAL A 46 -1.32 -1.19 9.13
CA VAL A 46 0.12 -1.12 9.40
C VAL A 46 0.67 0.30 9.26
N LEU A 47 0.18 1.03 8.26
CA LEU A 47 0.60 2.41 7.99
C LEU A 47 -0.25 3.42 8.77
N GLY A 48 -1.55 3.15 8.92
CA GLY A 48 -2.51 4.06 9.52
C GLY A 48 -2.30 4.25 11.01
N ILE A 49 -2.05 3.19 11.77
CA ILE A 49 -1.84 3.30 13.23
C ILE A 49 -0.67 4.22 13.57
N PRO A 50 0.56 3.99 13.05
CA PRO A 50 1.66 4.90 13.32
C PRO A 50 1.35 6.34 12.89
N ALA A 51 0.75 6.52 11.71
CA ALA A 51 0.42 7.85 11.20
C ALA A 51 -0.55 8.59 12.13
N ILE A 52 -1.59 7.91 12.60
CA ILE A 52 -2.61 8.48 13.49
C ILE A 52 -2.02 8.76 14.88
N VAL A 53 -1.41 7.75 15.51
CA VAL A 53 -0.96 7.83 16.91
C VAL A 53 0.14 8.87 17.07
N LEU A 54 1.16 8.85 16.20
CA LEU A 54 2.27 9.79 16.29
C LEU A 54 1.82 11.21 15.93
N SER A 55 0.93 11.37 14.94
CA SER A 55 0.43 12.70 14.60
C SER A 55 -0.42 13.29 15.72
N VAL A 56 -1.35 12.52 16.29
CA VAL A 56 -2.17 12.97 17.43
C VAL A 56 -1.27 13.37 18.60
N SER A 57 -0.28 12.54 18.95
CA SER A 57 0.62 12.85 20.06
C SER A 57 1.44 14.12 19.84
N GLN A 58 1.94 14.36 18.62
CA GLN A 58 2.65 15.60 18.32
C GLN A 58 1.73 16.81 18.30
N THR A 59 0.50 16.68 17.78
CA THR A 59 -0.47 17.77 17.81
C THR A 59 -0.90 18.12 19.23
N GLU A 60 -0.99 17.16 20.15
CA GLU A 60 -1.31 17.38 21.56
C GLU A 60 -0.22 18.22 22.24
N VAL A 61 1.05 17.87 22.04
CA VAL A 61 2.19 18.61 22.59
C VAL A 61 2.19 20.05 22.13
N LEU A 62 1.92 20.28 20.84
CA LEU A 62 1.84 21.63 20.26
C LEU A 62 0.64 22.41 20.83
N ALA A 63 -0.50 21.75 21.01
CA ALA A 63 -1.74 22.39 21.45
C ALA A 63 -1.76 22.74 22.94
N LEU A 64 -1.05 21.98 23.77
CA LEU A 64 -1.02 22.13 25.23
C LEU A 64 0.29 22.73 25.75
N GLU A 65 1.23 23.10 24.87
CA GLU A 65 2.57 23.61 25.22
C GLU A 65 3.27 22.76 26.29
N GLN A 66 3.12 21.43 26.22
CA GLN A 66 3.64 20.53 27.23
C GLN A 66 5.18 20.54 27.26
N PHE A 67 5.75 20.55 28.48
CA PHE A 67 7.19 20.34 28.70
C PHE A 67 7.55 18.86 28.47
N GLY A 68 7.73 18.49 27.21
CA GLY A 68 8.09 17.14 26.78
C GLY A 68 8.06 16.99 25.26
N GLN A 69 8.60 15.88 24.76
CA GLN A 69 8.30 15.43 23.41
C GLN A 69 7.17 14.42 23.50
N GLY A 70 6.27 14.41 22.53
CA GLY A 70 5.20 13.39 22.45
C GLY A 70 5.79 11.99 22.30
N ILE A 71 4.98 11.01 21.92
CA ILE A 71 5.46 9.65 21.67
C ILE A 71 6.63 9.72 20.68
N GLN A 72 7.81 9.24 21.12
CA GLN A 72 8.99 9.21 20.27
C GLN A 72 8.88 8.09 19.23
N ASP A 73 9.42 8.34 18.04
CA ASP A 73 9.39 7.38 16.93
C ASP A 73 9.98 6.01 17.33
N TRP A 74 11.07 6.02 18.10
CA TRP A 74 11.75 4.81 18.56
C TRP A 74 10.95 4.02 19.59
N ASP A 75 10.32 4.69 20.56
CA ASP A 75 9.50 4.04 21.57
C ASP A 75 8.29 3.36 20.92
N PHE A 76 7.66 4.05 19.96
CA PHE A 76 6.57 3.48 19.18
C PHE A 76 7.01 2.24 18.39
N LEU A 77 8.17 2.30 17.72
CA LEU A 77 8.69 1.19 16.93
C LEU A 77 9.07 -0.02 17.81
N ILE A 78 9.59 0.18 19.02
CA ILE A 78 9.91 -0.93 19.93
C ILE A 78 8.63 -1.65 20.36
N ILE A 79 7.57 -0.90 20.66
CA ILE A 79 6.31 -1.46 21.19
C ILE A 79 5.46 -2.07 20.08
N PHE A 80 5.31 -1.38 18.96
CA PHE A 80 4.38 -1.74 17.89
C PHE A 80 5.05 -2.16 16.58
N GLY A 81 6.36 -1.92 16.41
CA GLY A 81 7.05 -2.17 15.13
C GLY A 81 7.00 -3.63 14.70
N LEU A 82 7.27 -4.58 15.60
CA LEU A 82 7.21 -6.01 15.25
C LEU A 82 5.79 -6.50 14.93
N PRO A 83 4.75 -6.21 15.74
CA PRO A 83 3.37 -6.51 15.38
C PRO A 83 2.94 -5.92 14.03
N LEU A 84 3.27 -4.65 13.78
CA LEU A 84 2.93 -3.97 12.52
C LEU A 84 3.68 -4.59 11.33
N LEU A 85 4.95 -4.93 11.51
CA LEU A 85 5.71 -5.63 10.47
C LEU A 85 5.11 -7.00 10.16
N PHE A 86 4.69 -7.76 11.18
CA PHE A 86 4.04 -9.06 11.00
C PHE A 86 2.76 -8.93 10.16
N VAL A 87 1.88 -7.98 10.50
CA VAL A 87 0.64 -7.73 9.72
C VAL A 87 0.97 -7.28 8.30
N GLY A 88 2.00 -6.46 8.12
CA GLY A 88 2.42 -6.00 6.79
C GLY A 88 2.98 -7.13 5.93
N LEU A 89 3.72 -8.06 6.53
CA LEU A 89 4.18 -9.27 5.84
C LEU A 89 3.02 -10.18 5.43
N LEU A 90 1.94 -10.27 6.22
CA LEU A 90 0.73 -10.99 5.80
C LEU A 90 0.12 -10.40 4.52
N SER A 91 0.14 -9.08 4.34
CA SER A 91 -0.27 -8.45 3.07
C SER A 91 0.64 -8.86 1.92
N VAL A 92 1.96 -8.96 2.16
CA VAL A 92 2.93 -9.43 1.15
C VAL A 92 2.62 -10.86 0.74
N PHE A 93 2.48 -11.78 1.70
CA PHE A 93 2.17 -13.18 1.40
C PHE A 93 0.80 -13.35 0.73
N SER A 94 -0.20 -12.58 1.16
CA SER A 94 -1.54 -12.58 0.55
C SER A 94 -1.51 -12.14 -0.91
N PHE A 95 -0.64 -11.18 -1.25
CA PHE A 95 -0.41 -10.81 -2.65
C PHE A 95 0.12 -11.99 -3.46
N PHE A 96 1.18 -12.66 -3.00
CA PHE A 96 1.76 -13.78 -3.74
C PHE A 96 0.84 -15.00 -3.82
N ALA A 97 0.00 -15.24 -2.81
CA ALA A 97 -1.02 -16.29 -2.85
C ALA A 97 -2.09 -16.01 -3.93
N GLY A 98 -2.38 -14.73 -4.20
CA GLY A 98 -3.35 -14.29 -5.21
C GLY A 98 -2.74 -13.85 -6.55
N VAL A 99 -1.42 -13.80 -6.69
CA VAL A 99 -0.76 -13.10 -7.81
C VAL A 99 -1.07 -13.74 -9.17
N ASP A 100 -1.28 -15.05 -9.18
CA ASP A 100 -1.66 -15.83 -10.38
C ASP A 100 -3.13 -15.61 -10.78
N GLN A 101 -3.94 -15.05 -9.89
CA GLN A 101 -5.33 -14.69 -10.17
C GLN A 101 -5.45 -13.29 -10.79
N ILE A 102 -4.35 -12.53 -10.86
CA ILE A 102 -4.28 -11.19 -11.45
C ILE A 102 -4.36 -11.30 -12.98
N LYS A 103 -5.59 -11.42 -13.48
CA LYS A 103 -5.90 -11.62 -14.90
C LYS A 103 -6.22 -10.31 -15.61
N VAL A 104 -6.83 -9.34 -14.92
CA VAL A 104 -7.37 -8.13 -15.55
C VAL A 104 -6.25 -7.27 -16.09
N ILE A 105 -5.17 -7.08 -15.33
CA ILE A 105 -4.00 -6.31 -15.80
C ILE A 105 -3.27 -7.02 -16.94
N THR A 106 -3.11 -8.34 -16.83
CA THR A 106 -2.43 -9.15 -17.84
C THR A 106 -3.18 -9.08 -19.17
N GLU A 107 -4.50 -9.30 -19.14
CA GLU A 107 -5.35 -9.29 -20.34
C GLU A 107 -5.48 -7.89 -20.95
N ARG A 108 -5.69 -6.85 -20.13
CA ARG A 108 -5.84 -5.47 -20.65
C ARG A 108 -4.56 -4.95 -21.28
N LEU A 109 -3.40 -5.24 -20.68
CA LEU A 109 -2.11 -4.80 -21.24
C LEU A 109 -1.70 -5.62 -22.47
N ALA A 110 -1.97 -6.93 -22.47
CA ALA A 110 -1.73 -7.75 -23.66
C ALA A 110 -2.57 -7.29 -24.86
N ARG A 111 -3.84 -6.90 -24.64
CA ARG A 111 -4.74 -6.43 -25.71
C ARG A 111 -4.26 -5.14 -26.40
N ILE A 112 -3.50 -4.30 -25.72
CA ILE A 112 -2.92 -3.08 -26.30
C ILE A 112 -1.47 -3.28 -26.78
N GLY A 113 -1.01 -4.54 -26.90
CA GLY A 113 0.29 -4.89 -27.45
C GLY A 113 1.48 -4.64 -26.52
N VAL A 114 1.26 -4.48 -25.21
CA VAL A 114 2.36 -4.29 -24.25
C VAL A 114 3.17 -5.59 -24.11
N ALA A 115 4.49 -5.47 -24.18
CA ALA A 115 5.40 -6.61 -24.08
C ALA A 115 5.29 -7.30 -22.70
N THR A 116 5.37 -8.64 -22.68
CA THR A 116 5.34 -9.47 -21.47
C THR A 116 6.26 -8.99 -20.31
N PRO A 117 7.52 -8.56 -20.53
CA PRO A 117 8.34 -8.05 -19.42
C PRO A 117 7.73 -6.83 -18.75
N MET A 118 7.11 -5.94 -19.53
CA MET A 118 6.48 -4.72 -19.01
C MET A 118 5.15 -5.04 -18.27
N ILE A 119 4.43 -6.08 -18.70
CA ILE A 119 3.29 -6.63 -17.94
C ILE A 119 3.76 -7.19 -16.59
N ASN A 120 4.88 -7.91 -16.55
CA ASN A 120 5.44 -8.44 -15.30
C ASN A 120 5.88 -7.31 -14.36
N VAL A 121 6.50 -6.24 -14.89
CA VAL A 121 6.81 -5.04 -14.09
C VAL A 121 5.53 -4.42 -13.50
N ALA A 122 4.49 -4.25 -14.31
CA ALA A 122 3.21 -3.73 -13.83
C ALA A 122 2.59 -4.61 -12.73
N ARG A 123 2.70 -5.94 -12.87
CA ARG A 123 2.16 -6.90 -11.90
C ARG A 123 2.95 -6.97 -10.60
N PHE A 124 4.26 -7.15 -10.68
CA PHE A 124 5.08 -7.47 -9.51
C PHE A 124 5.72 -6.26 -8.84
N ILE A 125 5.70 -5.09 -9.51
CA ILE A 125 6.24 -3.84 -8.96
C ILE A 125 5.13 -2.79 -8.90
N GLY A 126 4.44 -2.58 -10.02
CA GLY A 126 3.38 -1.57 -10.14
C GLY A 126 2.23 -1.77 -9.16
N LEU A 127 1.65 -2.98 -9.09
CA LEU A 127 0.53 -3.28 -8.18
C LEU A 127 0.91 -3.14 -6.70
N PRO A 128 1.99 -3.78 -6.19
CA PRO A 128 2.43 -3.56 -4.81
C PRO A 128 2.68 -2.08 -4.48
N PHE A 129 3.29 -1.33 -5.41
CA PHE A 129 3.51 0.10 -5.24
C PHE A 129 2.18 0.87 -5.17
N CYS A 130 1.21 0.57 -6.03
CA CYS A 130 -0.12 1.16 -5.99
C CYS A 130 -0.86 0.85 -4.69
N TYR A 131 -0.76 -0.38 -4.18
CA TYR A 131 -1.38 -0.74 -2.90
C TYR A 131 -0.77 0.04 -1.73
N LEU A 132 0.55 0.10 -1.66
CA LEU A 132 1.26 0.85 -0.62
C LEU A 132 0.95 2.34 -0.70
N THR A 133 1.05 2.96 -1.88
CA THR A 133 0.80 4.39 -2.05
C THR A 133 -0.64 4.77 -1.71
N LEU A 134 -1.62 3.95 -2.09
CA LEU A 134 -3.02 4.16 -1.71
C LEU A 134 -3.21 4.04 -0.20
N SER A 135 -2.65 3.00 0.43
CA SER A 135 -2.71 2.81 1.88
C SER A 135 -2.03 3.95 2.64
N MET A 136 -0.90 4.46 2.15
CA MET A 136 -0.25 5.64 2.70
C MET A 136 -1.11 6.88 2.58
N ALA A 137 -1.67 7.16 1.39
CA ALA A 137 -2.54 8.31 1.18
C ALA A 137 -3.74 8.29 2.12
N LEU A 138 -4.38 7.12 2.29
CA LEU A 138 -5.46 6.94 3.26
C LEU A 138 -4.99 7.18 4.68
N SER A 139 -3.82 6.65 5.06
CA SER A 139 -3.23 6.84 6.39
C SER A 139 -3.01 8.31 6.72
N VAL A 140 -2.52 9.10 5.74
CA VAL A 140 -2.36 10.55 5.89
C VAL A 140 -3.72 11.23 6.09
N VAL A 141 -4.74 10.88 5.29
CA VAL A 141 -6.09 11.43 5.45
C VAL A 141 -6.65 11.13 6.84
N PHE A 142 -6.50 9.90 7.33
CA PHE A 142 -6.95 9.55 8.68
C PHE A 142 -6.14 10.24 9.77
N ALA A 143 -4.83 10.42 9.60
CA ALA A 143 -4.01 11.18 10.54
C ALA A 143 -4.46 12.65 10.65
N VAL A 144 -4.73 13.30 9.52
CA VAL A 144 -5.28 14.67 9.46
C VAL A 144 -6.64 14.72 10.16
N LEU A 145 -7.56 13.81 9.83
CA LEU A 145 -8.90 13.77 10.42
C LEU A 145 -8.83 13.52 11.93
N SER A 146 -8.02 12.57 12.38
CA SER A 146 -7.86 12.24 13.79
C SER A 146 -7.25 13.39 14.58
N SER A 147 -6.23 14.05 14.03
CA SER A 147 -5.59 15.21 14.67
C SER A 147 -6.55 16.40 14.74
N THR A 148 -7.33 16.64 13.68
CA THR A 148 -8.37 17.68 13.65
C THR A 148 -9.43 17.42 14.71
N LEU A 149 -9.92 16.17 14.79
CA LEU A 149 -10.91 15.77 15.79
C LEU A 149 -10.36 15.91 17.22
N HIS A 150 -9.12 15.48 17.44
CA HIS A 150 -8.45 15.58 18.73
C HIS A 150 -8.31 17.04 19.19
N LEU A 151 -7.87 17.94 18.30
CA LEU A 151 -7.77 19.38 18.60
C LEU A 151 -9.12 20.04 18.84
N ALA A 152 -10.15 19.63 18.09
CA ALA A 152 -11.51 20.11 18.31
C ALA A 152 -12.03 19.71 19.70
N ILE A 153 -11.72 18.49 20.17
CA ILE A 153 -12.05 18.04 21.53
C ILE A 153 -11.29 18.85 22.58
N LEU A 154 -10.02 19.17 22.32
CA LEU A 154 -9.19 20.01 23.20
C LEU A 154 -9.61 21.50 23.20
N GLY A 155 -10.45 21.94 22.27
CA GLY A 155 -10.80 23.35 22.10
C GLY A 155 -9.63 24.24 21.63
N SER A 156 -8.59 23.63 21.05
CA SER A 156 -7.38 24.33 20.61
C SER A 156 -7.42 24.71 19.13
N SER A 157 -6.46 25.52 18.69
CA SER A 157 -6.35 25.98 17.31
C SER A 157 -6.04 24.84 16.34
N LEU A 158 -6.82 24.77 15.26
CA LEU A 158 -6.61 23.83 14.14
C LEU A 158 -5.31 24.10 13.35
N GLY A 159 -4.65 25.24 13.58
CA GLY A 159 -3.35 25.56 12.96
C GLY A 159 -2.27 24.53 13.28
N HIS A 160 -2.40 23.80 14.38
CA HIS A 160 -1.44 22.79 14.81
C HIS A 160 -1.56 21.46 14.05
N VAL A 161 -2.66 21.23 13.30
CA VAL A 161 -2.89 19.95 12.59
C VAL A 161 -1.73 19.62 11.67
N MET A 162 -1.36 20.52 10.77
CA MET A 162 -0.32 20.25 9.78
C MET A 162 1.08 20.19 10.39
N ALA A 163 1.31 20.94 11.48
CA ALA A 163 2.60 21.00 12.16
C ALA A 163 2.92 19.73 12.97
N GLY A 164 1.89 19.04 13.48
CA GLY A 164 2.06 17.80 14.23
C GLY A 164 1.99 16.53 13.37
N ILE A 165 1.84 16.61 12.05
CA ILE A 165 1.83 15.39 11.21
C ILE A 165 3.24 14.81 11.12
N SER A 166 3.42 13.61 11.71
CA SER A 166 4.65 12.83 11.57
C SER A 166 4.49 11.73 10.54
N LEU A 167 5.29 11.80 9.47
CA LEU A 167 5.29 10.78 8.41
C LEU A 167 6.54 9.89 8.43
N LYS A 168 7.49 10.12 9.34
CA LYS A 168 8.79 9.42 9.35
C LYS A 168 8.62 7.91 9.48
N VAL A 169 7.89 7.47 10.51
CA VAL A 169 7.63 6.05 10.76
C VAL A 169 6.78 5.44 9.65
N LEU A 170 5.82 6.18 9.11
CA LEU A 170 5.02 5.76 7.95
C LEU A 170 5.90 5.47 6.72
N PHE A 171 6.78 6.41 6.34
CA PHE A 171 7.70 6.22 5.21
C PHE A 171 8.68 5.07 5.44
N SER A 172 9.19 4.91 6.66
CA SER A 172 10.08 3.80 7.03
C SER A 172 9.39 2.44 6.86
N LEU A 173 8.20 2.27 7.45
CA LEU A 173 7.40 1.05 7.33
C LEU A 173 7.03 0.75 5.87
N ALA A 174 6.58 1.76 5.13
CA ALA A 174 6.25 1.60 3.71
C ALA A 174 7.48 1.17 2.88
N GLY A 175 8.66 1.74 3.16
CA GLY A 175 9.91 1.37 2.51
C GLY A 175 10.32 -0.08 2.80
N VAL A 176 10.27 -0.49 4.07
CA VAL A 176 10.57 -1.88 4.47
C VAL A 176 9.61 -2.86 3.82
N LEU A 177 8.31 -2.56 3.79
CA LEU A 177 7.31 -3.41 3.15
C LEU A 177 7.49 -3.49 1.64
N PHE A 178 7.81 -2.36 0.99
CA PHE A 178 8.09 -2.37 -0.44
C PHE A 178 9.35 -3.19 -0.77
N ALA A 179 10.40 -3.05 0.03
CA ALA A 179 11.59 -3.89 -0.10
C ALA A 179 11.26 -5.37 0.07
N ALA A 180 10.42 -5.73 1.05
CA ALA A 180 9.93 -7.10 1.22
C ALA A 180 9.17 -7.60 -0.01
N PHE A 181 8.28 -6.78 -0.60
CA PHE A 181 7.62 -7.11 -1.87
C PHE A 181 8.62 -7.39 -2.99
N LEU A 182 9.67 -6.58 -3.14
CA LEU A 182 10.68 -6.76 -4.19
C LEU A 182 11.50 -8.04 -3.97
N VAL A 183 11.92 -8.31 -2.74
CA VAL A 183 12.65 -9.54 -2.39
C VAL A 183 11.79 -10.77 -2.67
N CYS A 184 10.55 -10.79 -2.20
CA CYS A 184 9.62 -11.90 -2.45
C CYS A 184 9.32 -12.07 -3.94
N THR A 185 9.23 -10.98 -4.71
CA THR A 185 9.10 -11.04 -6.17
C THR A 185 10.30 -11.74 -6.81
N GLY A 186 11.52 -11.38 -6.41
CA GLY A 186 12.74 -12.03 -6.91
C GLY A 186 12.72 -13.54 -6.63
N VAL A 187 12.37 -13.92 -5.40
CA VAL A 187 12.24 -15.34 -5.01
C VAL A 187 11.16 -16.05 -5.82
N TYR A 188 9.97 -15.46 -5.95
CA TYR A 188 8.86 -16.03 -6.70
C TYR A 188 9.22 -16.29 -8.18
N LEU A 189 9.84 -15.30 -8.84
CA LEU A 189 10.24 -15.41 -10.25
C LEU A 189 11.35 -16.43 -10.49
N THR A 190 12.34 -16.49 -9.59
CA THR A 190 13.43 -17.47 -9.66
C THR A 190 12.93 -18.89 -9.39
N TRP A 191 12.06 -19.07 -8.41
CA TRP A 191 11.42 -20.35 -8.12
C TRP A 191 10.59 -20.86 -9.29
N GLY A 192 9.79 -19.99 -9.91
CA GLY A 192 9.01 -20.33 -11.11
C GLY A 192 9.88 -20.72 -12.32
N ALA A 193 11.07 -20.12 -12.46
CA ALA A 193 12.02 -20.48 -13.51
C ALA A 193 12.68 -21.85 -13.26
N VAL A 194 12.96 -22.18 -12.00
CA VAL A 194 13.53 -23.46 -11.57
C VAL A 194 12.50 -24.59 -11.75
N GLY A 195 11.25 -24.39 -11.32
CA GLY A 195 10.19 -25.39 -11.48
C GLY A 195 9.91 -25.73 -12.96
N LYS A 196 9.94 -24.74 -13.86
CA LYS A 196 9.80 -24.98 -15.31
C LYS A 196 10.99 -25.74 -15.91
N ARG A 197 12.19 -25.60 -15.35
CA ARG A 197 13.36 -26.38 -15.78
C ARG A 197 13.23 -27.85 -15.38
N PHE A 198 12.79 -28.14 -14.16
CA PHE A 198 12.57 -29.52 -13.70
C PHE A 198 11.43 -30.21 -14.47
N ALA A 199 10.29 -29.55 -14.65
CA ALA A 199 9.18 -30.12 -15.42
C ALA A 199 9.55 -30.42 -16.90
N LYS A 200 10.48 -29.65 -17.48
CA LYS A 200 10.98 -29.90 -18.84
C LYS A 200 11.94 -31.10 -18.89
N VAL A 201 12.69 -31.36 -17.83
CA VAL A 201 13.56 -32.54 -17.71
C VAL A 201 12.72 -33.81 -17.56
N ASP A 202 11.67 -33.79 -16.75
CA ASP A 202 10.78 -34.94 -16.54
C ASP A 202 9.93 -35.27 -17.79
N SER A 203 9.69 -34.31 -18.68
CA SER A 203 9.00 -34.54 -19.96
C SER A 203 9.88 -35.15 -21.07
N LEU A 204 11.18 -35.26 -20.83
CA LEU A 204 12.19 -35.78 -21.76
C LEU A 204 12.76 -37.14 -21.34
N SER A 205 12.37 -37.65 -20.16
CA SER A 205 12.66 -39.00 -19.66
C SER A 205 11.49 -39.94 -19.87
#